data_AF-A0A7C3CHX2-F1
#
_entry.id   AF-A0A7C3CHX2-F1
#
_cell.length_a   1.000
_cell.length_b   1.000
_cell.length_c   1.000
_cell.angle_alpha   90.00
_cell.angle_beta   90.00
_cell.angle_gamma   90.00
#
_symmetry.space_group_name_H-M   'P 1'
#
loop_
_entity.id
_entity.type
_entity.pdbx_description
1 polymer ?
#
loop_
_entity_poly.entity_id
_entity_poly.type
_entity_poly.pdbx_seq_one_letter_code
_entity_poly.pdbx_strand_id
1 'polypeptide(L)'
;MSNKNYAHPEALVTTEWVAAHKDDPSVRVVESNEDVLLYSTGHIPGAIHIDWQRDLNDAVRRDYLNATEFSALCSRNGISN
;
A
#
# COMPACT_ATOMS: atom_id res chain seq x y z
N MET A 1 -16.19 -18.14 4.68
CA MET A 1 -15.38 -17.60 3.57
C MET A 1 -16.33 -16.92 2.61
N SER A 2 -16.19 -15.61 2.38
CA SER A 2 -17.08 -14.91 1.45
C SER A 2 -16.70 -15.33 0.03
N ASN A 3 -17.41 -16.32 -0.50
CA ASN A 3 -17.29 -16.81 -1.86
C ASN A 3 -17.93 -15.77 -2.79
N LYS A 4 -17.24 -14.64 -2.98
CA LYS A 4 -17.71 -13.58 -3.88
C LYS A 4 -17.24 -13.93 -5.28
N ASN A 5 -18.18 -13.98 -6.20
CA ASN A 5 -18.01 -14.31 -7.61
C ASN A 5 -17.29 -13.16 -8.36
N TYR A 6 -16.15 -12.71 -7.84
CA TYR A 6 -15.32 -11.69 -8.46
C TYR A 6 -14.63 -12.26 -9.70
N ALA A 7 -14.44 -11.43 -10.72
CA ALA A 7 -13.68 -11.82 -11.91
C ALA A 7 -12.20 -12.14 -11.59
N HIS A 8 -11.64 -11.47 -10.59
CA HIS A 8 -10.25 -11.60 -10.13
C HIS A 8 -10.22 -11.74 -8.60
N PRO A 9 -10.58 -12.91 -8.03
CA PRO A 9 -10.59 -13.11 -6.59
C PRO A 9 -9.20 -12.99 -5.95
N GLU A 10 -8.12 -13.19 -6.71
CA GLU A 10 -6.72 -13.06 -6.28
C GLU A 10 -6.32 -11.62 -5.92
N ALA A 11 -7.06 -10.61 -6.40
CA ALA A 11 -6.80 -9.20 -6.10
C ALA A 11 -7.34 -8.75 -4.73
N LEU A 12 -8.10 -9.61 -4.04
CA LEU A 12 -8.72 -9.32 -2.75
C LEU A 12 -8.36 -10.38 -1.72
N VAL A 13 -7.91 -9.94 -0.54
CA VAL A 13 -7.58 -10.81 0.59
C VAL A 13 -8.51 -10.52 1.78
N THR A 14 -8.68 -11.50 2.66
CA THR A 14 -9.44 -11.28 3.91
C THR A 14 -8.55 -10.72 5.02
N THR A 15 -9.15 -10.18 6.07
CA THR A 15 -8.42 -9.71 7.26
C THR A 15 -7.65 -10.83 7.94
N GLU A 16 -8.19 -12.07 7.93
CA GLU A 16 -7.49 -13.24 8.47
C GLU A 16 -6.25 -13.59 7.64
N TRP A 17 -6.33 -13.43 6.31
CA TRP A 17 -5.17 -13.62 5.43
C TRP A 17 -4.07 -12.61 5.77
N VAL A 18 -4.41 -11.32 5.92
CA VAL A 18 -3.42 -10.29 6.31
C VAL A 18 -2.78 -10.61 7.65
N ALA A 19 -3.58 -10.99 8.66
CA ALA A 19 -3.06 -11.36 9.97
C ALA A 19 -2.13 -12.59 9.93
N ALA A 20 -2.40 -13.55 9.05
CA ALA A 20 -1.58 -14.75 8.87
C ALA A 20 -0.26 -14.47 8.13
N HIS A 21 -0.18 -13.43 7.31
CA HIS A 21 1.00 -13.08 6.51
C HIS A 21 1.75 -11.84 7.02
N LYS A 22 1.44 -11.35 8.23
CA LYS A 22 2.05 -10.13 8.80
C LYS A 22 3.58 -10.18 8.92
N ASP A 23 4.15 -11.38 9.04
CA ASP A 23 5.59 -11.63 9.19
C ASP A 23 6.21 -12.24 7.91
N ASP A 24 5.44 -12.33 6.81
CA ASP A 24 5.92 -12.87 5.55
C ASP A 24 6.84 -11.85 4.84
N PRO A 25 8.13 -12.17 4.61
CA PRO A 25 9.06 -11.23 3.98
C PRO A 25 8.72 -10.91 2.52
N SER A 26 7.83 -11.67 1.89
CA SER A 26 7.34 -11.41 0.53
C SER A 26 6.09 -10.53 0.48
N VAL A 27 5.51 -10.17 1.63
CA VAL A 27 4.28 -9.36 1.73
C VAL A 27 4.58 -8.00 2.33
N ARG A 28 4.14 -6.94 1.64
CA ARG A 28 4.18 -5.57 2.19
C ARG A 28 2.79 -4.99 2.33
N VAL A 29 2.40 -4.69 3.56
CA VAL A 29 1.13 -3.98 3.86
C VAL A 29 1.34 -2.47 3.72
N VAL A 30 0.45 -1.82 2.97
CA VAL A 30 0.46 -0.37 2.73
C VAL A 30 -0.87 0.21 3.19
N GLU A 31 -0.81 1.26 4.00
CA GLU A 31 -1.96 2.06 4.39
C GLU A 31 -1.92 3.40 3.64
N SER A 32 -2.98 3.67 2.87
CA SER A 32 -3.15 4.90 2.11
C SER A 32 -4.57 5.41 2.32
N ASN A 33 -4.67 6.58 2.97
CA ASN A 33 -5.94 7.19 3.39
C ASN A 33 -6.09 8.57 2.75
N GLU A 34 -7.34 9.04 2.67
CA GLU A 34 -7.61 10.46 2.35
C GLU A 34 -7.14 11.38 3.50
N ASP A 35 -7.39 10.98 4.75
CA ASP A 35 -6.82 11.64 5.95
C ASP A 35 -5.44 11.06 6.26
N VAL A 36 -4.40 11.83 5.90
CA VAL A 36 -3.00 11.46 6.10
C VAL A 36 -2.59 11.37 7.57
N LEU A 37 -3.35 11.99 8.49
CA LEU A 37 -3.01 11.97 9.92
C LEU A 37 -3.46 10.67 10.60
N LEU A 38 -4.38 9.91 9.99
CA LEU A 38 -4.97 8.71 10.57
C LEU A 38 -3.92 7.62 10.87
N TYR A 39 -2.97 7.41 9.95
CA TYR A 39 -1.92 6.38 10.12
C TYR A 39 -1.15 6.57 11.44
N SER A 40 -0.89 7.80 11.84
CA SER A 40 -0.12 8.10 13.06
C SER A 40 -0.91 7.81 14.34
N THR A 41 -2.23 7.64 14.26
CA THR A 41 -3.09 7.31 15.42
C THR A 41 -3.08 5.83 15.76
N GLY A 42 -2.71 4.98 14.81
CA GLY A 42 -2.64 3.53 14.95
C GLY A 42 -2.82 2.85 13.60
N HIS A 43 -2.05 1.80 13.35
CA HIS A 43 -2.04 1.07 12.08
C HIS A 43 -1.69 -0.40 12.30
N ILE A 44 -1.87 -1.21 11.24
CA ILE A 44 -1.48 -2.63 11.25
C ILE A 44 0.04 -2.73 11.50
N PRO A 45 0.51 -3.58 12.44
CA PRO A 45 1.95 -3.74 12.70
C PRO A 45 2.74 -4.04 11.43
N GLY A 46 3.82 -3.28 11.20
CA GLY A 46 4.68 -3.42 10.03
C GLY A 46 4.16 -2.75 8.75
N ALA A 47 2.95 -2.21 8.73
CA ALA A 47 2.42 -1.46 7.59
C ALA A 47 3.20 -0.15 7.39
N ILE A 48 3.40 0.23 6.14
CA ILE A 48 3.92 1.55 5.75
C ILE A 48 2.79 2.48 5.36
N HIS A 49 3.05 3.77 5.51
CA HIS A 49 2.19 4.82 4.99
C HIS A 49 2.66 5.27 3.60
N ILE A 50 1.73 5.38 2.66
CA ILE A 50 1.94 6.10 1.39
C ILE A 50 0.89 7.20 1.31
N ASP A 51 1.36 8.46 1.37
CA ASP A 51 0.55 9.66 1.26
C ASP A 51 0.19 9.89 -0.21
N TRP A 52 -1.08 9.78 -0.57
CA TRP A 52 -1.48 9.88 -1.97
C TRP A 52 -1.14 11.24 -2.59
N GLN A 53 -1.18 12.33 -1.82
CA GLN A 53 -0.88 13.67 -2.33
C GLN A 53 0.61 13.86 -2.51
N ARG A 54 1.39 13.51 -1.49
CA ARG A 54 2.83 13.81 -1.45
C ARG A 54 3.67 12.77 -2.18
N ASP A 55 3.34 11.50 -2.03
CA ASP A 55 4.18 10.41 -2.52
C ASP A 55 3.85 9.98 -3.94
N LEU A 56 2.63 10.21 -4.43
CA LEU A 56 2.18 9.66 -5.72
C LEU A 56 2.04 10.70 -6.84
N ASN A 57 2.10 12.00 -6.53
CA ASN A 57 1.90 13.07 -7.51
C ASN A 57 3.20 13.86 -7.78
N ASP A 58 3.31 14.40 -8.99
CA ASP A 58 4.30 15.44 -9.32
C ASP A 58 4.05 16.68 -8.44
N ALA A 59 5.12 17.27 -7.90
CA ALA A 59 5.05 18.37 -6.94
C ALA A 59 4.56 19.71 -7.55
N VAL A 60 4.52 19.81 -8.87
CA VAL A 60 4.20 21.05 -9.61
C VAL A 60 3.08 20.82 -10.62
N ARG A 61 3.15 19.72 -11.37
CA ARG A 61 2.16 19.38 -12.38
C ARG A 61 1.05 18.55 -11.77
N ARG A 62 -0.16 18.70 -12.31
CA ARG A 62 -1.27 17.81 -11.99
C ARG A 62 -1.11 16.49 -12.76
N ASP A 63 -0.12 15.71 -12.36
CA ASP A 63 0.23 14.41 -12.93
C ASP A 63 0.82 13.50 -11.85
N TYR A 64 0.96 12.21 -12.16
CA TYR A 64 1.58 11.23 -11.28
C TYR A 64 3.10 11.21 -11.41
N LEU A 65 3.74 10.50 -10.47
CA LEU A 65 5.14 10.15 -10.58
C LEU A 65 5.46 9.42 -11.90
N ASN A 66 6.63 9.73 -12.46
CA ASN A 66 7.18 8.91 -13.54
C ASN A 66 7.74 7.57 -13.02
N ALA A 67 8.11 6.67 -13.92
CA ALA A 67 8.59 5.34 -13.57
C ALA A 67 9.82 5.33 -12.65
N THR A 68 10.75 6.27 -12.84
CA THR A 68 11.96 6.38 -12.01
C THR A 68 11.60 6.79 -10.58
N GLU A 69 10.71 7.77 -10.44
CA GLU A 69 10.25 8.26 -9.13
C GLU A 69 9.42 7.22 -8.40
N PHE A 70 8.55 6.49 -9.11
CA PHE A 70 7.78 5.40 -8.54
C PHE A 70 8.69 4.23 -8.10
N SER A 71 9.70 3.88 -8.89
CA SER A 71 10.69 2.88 -8.50
C SER A 71 11.47 3.30 -7.23
N ALA A 72 11.82 4.57 -7.11
CA ALA A 72 12.42 5.12 -5.89
C ALA A 72 11.45 5.08 -4.70
N LEU A 73 10.15 5.29 -4.92
CA LEU A 73 9.09 5.14 -3.91
C LEU A 73 8.96 3.70 -3.41
N CYS A 74 8.92 2.72 -4.31
CA CYS A 74 8.89 1.33 -3.93
C CYS A 74 10.15 0.95 -3.14
N SER A 75 11.33 1.33 -3.64
CA SER A 75 12.62 0.98 -3.02
C SER A 75 12.76 1.51 -1.60
N ARG A 76 12.45 2.79 -1.35
CA ARG A 76 12.54 3.39 -0.01
C ARG A 76 11.54 2.80 0.99
N ASN A 77 10.48 2.18 0.48
CA ASN A 77 9.43 1.53 1.25
C ASN A 77 9.59 0.01 1.37
N GLY A 78 10.69 -0.55 0.88
CA GLY A 78 10.95 -2.00 0.94
C GLY A 78 10.00 -2.82 0.08
N ILE A 79 9.54 -2.26 -1.04
CA ILE A 79 8.79 -2.96 -2.08
C ILE A 79 9.77 -3.26 -3.22
N SER A 80 10.08 -4.53 -3.45
CA SER A 80 11.00 -5.00 -4.49
C SER A 80 10.30 -5.90 -5.51
N ASN A 81 10.85 -5.96 -6.72
CA ASN A 81 10.53 -6.97 -7.73
C ASN A 81 11.46 -8.18 -7.60
#